data_AF-A0A1H1KRS8-F1
#
_entry.id   AF-A0A1H1KRS8-F1
#
_cell.length_a   1.000
_cell.length_b   1.000
_cell.length_c   1.000
_cell.angle_alpha   90.00
_cell.angle_beta   90.00
_cell.angle_gamma   90.00
#
_symmetry.space_group_name_H-M   'P 1'
#
loop_
_entity.id
_entity.type
_entity.pdbx_description
1 polymer ?
#
loop_
_entity_poly.entity_id
_entity_poly.type
_entity_poly.pdbx_seq_one_letter_code
_entity_poly.pdbx_strand_id
1 'polypeptide(L)'
;MDVDDLRVQSLRVSPPTRMRPDVVASLVRAGLPAPVHMLVPVRADAFATRRVIPHGWSYVQPWDDLARVEIECPANVFACPPEMALMQMARGLGVAKTALLVDQVLGTYRACRPEAIESYGQIEGVSIESCTDECGTATAYGLSPLTTIVRLSNYLDAMAGAPGARSVRRSLPLVADGLASPLEAQTYALAFCSRHMGSLGLPKPLVNHGVEVPIEARGCFGSAFIRPDFWWPEQRVALEVLGVRWHDGAQGITQTSMREKGYYAMGASCITITEREIRMLSSFEAAMAVLAKLLGVKLRPPTKAFEKMRGQLRTEVLDVRPAR
;
A
#
# COMPACT_ATOMS: atom_id res chain seq x y z
N MET A 1 5.95 3.19 -40.57
CA MET A 1 7.25 2.83 -39.99
C MET A 1 7.07 1.50 -39.32
N ASP A 2 7.85 0.53 -39.77
CA ASP A 2 7.78 -0.88 -39.41
C ASP A 2 7.85 -1.12 -37.90
N VAL A 3 7.00 -2.03 -37.42
CA VAL A 3 6.90 -2.44 -36.01
C VAL A 3 7.85 -3.61 -35.70
N ASP A 4 8.58 -4.12 -36.70
CA ASP A 4 9.29 -5.41 -36.61
C ASP A 4 10.83 -5.35 -36.55
N ASP A 5 11.47 -4.18 -36.37
CA ASP A 5 12.94 -4.09 -36.42
C ASP A 5 13.65 -3.40 -35.23
N LEU A 6 12.94 -3.18 -34.11
CA LEU A 6 13.63 -2.99 -32.83
C LEU A 6 13.85 -4.36 -32.18
N ARG A 7 14.87 -5.09 -32.67
CA ARG A 7 15.54 -6.08 -31.83
C ARG A 7 16.04 -5.33 -30.59
N VAL A 8 15.23 -5.35 -29.53
CA VAL A 8 15.64 -4.94 -28.19
C VAL A 8 16.83 -5.84 -27.85
N GLN A 9 18.05 -5.33 -28.04
CA GLN A 9 19.22 -5.93 -27.45
C GLN A 9 18.96 -5.90 -25.94
N SER A 10 18.60 -7.05 -25.38
CA SER A 10 18.29 -7.19 -23.96
C SER A 10 19.42 -6.55 -23.15
N LEU A 11 19.17 -5.39 -22.56
CA LEU A 11 20.12 -4.80 -21.61
C LEU A 11 19.91 -5.55 -20.30
N ARG A 12 20.54 -6.73 -20.19
CA ARG A 12 20.68 -7.43 -18.91
C ARG A 12 21.64 -6.64 -18.05
N VAL A 13 21.14 -5.55 -17.45
CA VAL A 13 21.94 -4.68 -16.59
C VAL A 13 22.25 -5.47 -15.31
N SER A 14 23.52 -5.79 -15.11
CA SER A 14 24.01 -6.29 -13.83
C SER A 14 24.41 -5.11 -12.96
N PRO A 15 24.19 -5.16 -11.64
CA PRO A 15 24.67 -4.12 -10.74
C PRO A 15 26.19 -3.91 -10.87
N PRO A 16 26.69 -2.67 -10.70
CA PRO A 16 28.11 -2.38 -10.85
C PRO A 16 28.94 -3.04 -9.74
N THR A 17 30.07 -3.66 -10.08
CA THR A 17 30.93 -4.40 -9.14
C THR A 17 31.37 -3.58 -7.92
N ARG A 18 31.55 -2.26 -8.09
CA ARG A 18 31.87 -1.32 -7.01
C ARG A 18 31.19 0.02 -7.22
N MET A 19 30.92 0.73 -6.12
CA MET A 19 30.44 2.11 -6.18
C MET A 19 31.59 3.05 -6.53
N ARG A 20 31.44 3.84 -7.60
CA ARG A 20 32.44 4.85 -7.95
C ARG A 20 32.16 6.16 -7.19
N PRO A 21 33.18 6.80 -6.56
CA PRO A 21 32.98 8.03 -5.80
C PRO A 21 32.39 9.20 -6.61
N ASP A 22 32.73 9.30 -7.90
CA ASP A 22 32.22 10.32 -8.81
C ASP A 22 30.72 10.14 -9.13
N VAL A 23 30.26 8.89 -9.31
CA VAL A 23 28.83 8.56 -9.45
C VAL A 23 28.06 8.92 -8.19
N VAL A 24 28.59 8.57 -7.01
CA VAL A 24 27.99 8.93 -5.72
C VAL A 24 27.87 10.45 -5.58
N ALA A 25 28.91 11.20 -5.93
CA ALA A 25 28.89 12.66 -5.88
C ALA A 25 27.86 13.26 -6.85
N SER A 26 27.70 12.71 -8.06
CA SER A 26 26.67 13.12 -9.02
C SER A 26 25.26 12.88 -8.50
N LEU A 27 24.97 11.70 -7.94
CA LEU A 27 23.65 11.38 -7.35
C LEU A 27 23.28 12.33 -6.20
N VAL A 28 24.26 12.68 -5.39
CA VAL A 28 24.13 13.63 -4.28
C VAL A 28 23.79 15.05 -4.76
N ARG A 29 24.34 15.46 -5.91
CA ARG A 29 24.07 16.76 -6.54
C ARG A 29 22.74 16.80 -7.31
N ALA A 30 22.28 15.65 -7.79
CA ALA A 30 21.06 15.53 -8.58
C ALA A 30 19.75 15.82 -7.81
N GLY A 31 19.83 16.16 -6.52
CA GLY A 31 18.64 16.52 -5.73
C GLY A 31 17.73 15.33 -5.40
N LEU A 32 18.18 14.09 -5.60
CA LEU A 32 17.40 12.90 -5.23
C LEU A 32 17.20 12.83 -3.71
N PRO A 33 16.02 12.39 -3.23
CA PRO A 33 15.77 12.18 -1.81
C PRO A 33 16.84 11.28 -1.18
N ALA A 34 17.46 11.76 -0.10
CA ALA A 34 18.48 11.03 0.62
C ALA A 34 17.86 10.20 1.77
N PRO A 35 18.38 8.99 2.08
CA PRO A 35 19.48 8.34 1.37
C PRO A 35 19.05 7.70 0.04
N VAL A 36 19.92 7.79 -0.97
CA VAL A 36 19.76 7.06 -2.23
C VAL A 36 20.18 5.60 -2.02
N HIS A 37 19.28 4.67 -2.30
CA HIS A 37 19.53 3.24 -2.22
C HIS A 37 20.06 2.70 -3.55
N MET A 38 21.23 2.05 -3.55
CA MET A 38 21.88 1.54 -4.77
C MET A 38 22.16 0.05 -4.71
N LEU A 39 22.08 -0.63 -5.85
CA LEU A 39 22.44 -2.04 -5.97
C LEU A 39 23.93 -2.23 -6.27
N VAL A 40 24.53 -3.23 -5.62
CA VAL A 40 25.87 -3.75 -5.89
C VAL A 40 25.84 -5.28 -5.91
N PRO A 41 26.68 -5.99 -6.69
CA PRO A 41 26.68 -7.45 -6.72
C PRO A 41 26.93 -8.08 -5.35
N VAL A 42 27.86 -7.51 -4.58
CA VAL A 42 28.26 -7.99 -3.26
C VAL A 42 28.25 -6.83 -2.28
N ARG A 43 27.43 -6.93 -1.23
CA ARG A 43 27.27 -5.85 -0.23
C ARG A 43 28.55 -5.57 0.56
N ALA A 44 29.38 -6.59 0.80
CA ALA A 44 30.62 -6.49 1.57
C ALA A 44 31.67 -5.59 0.91
N ASP A 45 31.60 -5.45 -0.41
CA ASP A 45 32.58 -4.69 -1.21
C ASP A 45 32.21 -3.20 -1.35
N ALA A 46 31.17 -2.76 -0.64
CA ALA A 46 30.62 -1.41 -0.74
C ALA A 46 30.52 -0.69 0.60
N PHE A 47 30.91 0.59 0.61
CA PHE A 47 30.82 1.46 1.78
C PHE A 47 29.49 2.22 1.81
N ALA A 48 28.81 2.18 2.96
CA ALA A 48 27.62 2.98 3.20
C ALA A 48 28.00 4.38 3.70
N THR A 49 27.21 5.38 3.30
CA THR A 49 27.30 6.74 3.82
C THR A 49 25.92 7.19 4.31
N ARG A 50 25.83 8.36 4.95
CA ARG A 50 24.51 8.93 5.34
C ARG A 50 23.61 9.25 4.14
N ARG A 51 24.20 9.50 2.95
CA ARG A 51 23.46 9.88 1.74
C ARG A 51 23.25 8.72 0.77
N VAL A 52 24.01 7.65 0.88
CA VAL A 52 23.98 6.53 -0.05
C VAL A 52 24.11 5.20 0.67
N ILE A 53 23.16 4.30 0.43
CA ILE A 53 23.08 3.00 1.07
C ILE A 53 23.16 1.90 -0.01
N PRO A 54 24.26 1.13 -0.07
CA PRO A 54 24.34 -0.02 -0.96
C PRO A 54 23.54 -1.22 -0.45
N HIS A 55 22.99 -1.98 -1.39
CA HIS A 55 22.28 -3.24 -1.19
C HIS A 55 22.85 -4.32 -2.11
N GLY A 56 23.14 -5.49 -1.55
CA GLY A 56 23.62 -6.64 -2.31
C GLY A 56 22.52 -7.26 -3.16
N TRP A 57 22.74 -7.34 -4.48
CA TRP A 57 21.85 -7.97 -5.44
C TRP A 57 22.64 -8.57 -6.60
N SER A 58 22.56 -9.88 -6.77
CA SER A 58 23.26 -10.62 -7.82
C SER A 58 22.33 -11.29 -8.83
N TYR A 59 21.01 -11.07 -8.71
CA TYR A 59 20.02 -11.66 -9.61
C TYR A 59 19.84 -10.76 -10.83
N VAL A 60 19.82 -11.38 -12.01
CA VAL A 60 19.61 -10.68 -13.27
C VAL A 60 18.16 -10.26 -13.39
N GLN A 61 17.92 -9.06 -13.93
CA GLN A 61 16.57 -8.60 -14.17
C GLN A 61 15.85 -9.46 -15.21
N PRO A 62 14.60 -9.85 -14.95
CA PRO A 62 13.85 -10.72 -15.85
C PRO A 62 13.42 -9.98 -17.13
N TRP A 63 13.24 -8.66 -17.05
CA TRP A 63 12.76 -7.80 -18.14
C TRP A 63 13.60 -6.55 -18.31
N ASP A 64 13.49 -5.96 -19.50
CA ASP A 64 14.13 -4.69 -19.86
C ASP A 64 13.17 -3.52 -19.63
N ASP A 65 12.76 -3.34 -18.37
CA ASP A 65 11.76 -2.37 -17.93
C ASP A 65 12.31 -1.38 -16.91
N LEU A 66 13.64 -1.24 -16.89
CA LEU A 66 14.33 -0.28 -16.04
C LEU A 66 14.13 1.14 -16.56
N ALA A 67 13.55 2.01 -15.73
CA ALA A 67 13.45 3.42 -16.05
C ALA A 67 14.83 4.07 -15.91
N ARG A 68 15.35 4.67 -17.00
CA ARG A 68 16.57 5.49 -16.94
C ARG A 68 16.25 6.79 -16.18
N VAL A 69 17.13 7.15 -15.26
CA VAL A 69 17.04 8.41 -14.52
C VAL A 69 17.96 9.43 -15.21
N GLU A 70 17.37 10.50 -15.71
CA GLU A 70 18.10 11.57 -16.40
C GLU A 70 18.80 12.47 -15.38
N ILE A 71 20.08 12.19 -15.14
CA ILE A 71 20.94 12.99 -14.27
C ILE A 71 22.33 13.14 -14.89
N GLU A 72 22.98 14.25 -14.58
CA GLU A 72 24.37 14.48 -14.96
C GLU A 72 25.32 13.58 -14.16
N CYS A 73 25.58 12.39 -14.71
CA CYS A 73 26.35 11.34 -14.07
C CYS A 73 27.33 10.70 -15.07
N PRO A 74 28.57 10.37 -14.66
CA PRO A 74 29.52 9.66 -15.52
C PRO A 74 29.12 8.19 -15.81
N ALA A 75 27.96 7.75 -15.33
CA ALA A 75 27.39 6.44 -15.58
C ALA A 75 25.88 6.56 -15.83
N ASN A 76 25.33 5.62 -16.60
CA ASN A 76 23.89 5.48 -16.73
C ASN A 76 23.29 5.04 -15.39
N VAL A 77 22.25 5.75 -14.96
CA VAL A 77 21.52 5.44 -13.73
C VAL A 77 20.13 4.98 -14.08
N PHE A 78 19.70 3.90 -13.44
CA PHE A 78 18.41 3.27 -13.65
C PHE A 78 17.70 3.09 -12.32
N ALA A 79 16.39 3.33 -12.29
CA ALA A 79 15.54 3.02 -11.17
C ALA A 79 15.14 1.54 -11.21
N CYS A 80 15.09 0.92 -10.03
CA CYS A 80 14.58 -0.44 -9.89
C CYS A 80 13.07 -0.48 -10.19
N PRO A 81 12.55 -1.48 -10.92
CA PRO A 81 11.12 -1.67 -11.04
C PRO A 81 10.51 -1.89 -9.64
N PRO A 82 9.26 -1.43 -9.41
CA PRO A 82 8.59 -1.50 -8.11
C PRO A 82 8.60 -2.91 -7.50
N GLU A 83 8.42 -3.95 -8.31
CA GLU A 83 8.39 -5.34 -7.88
C GLU A 83 9.73 -5.78 -7.28
N MET A 84 10.84 -5.38 -7.88
CA MET A 84 12.16 -5.67 -7.34
C MET A 84 12.46 -4.87 -6.07
N ALA A 85 12.04 -3.60 -6.02
CA ALA A 85 12.18 -2.78 -4.81
C ALA A 85 11.41 -3.41 -3.63
N LEU A 86 10.18 -3.88 -3.87
CA LEU A 86 9.38 -4.63 -2.90
C LEU A 86 10.08 -5.88 -2.39
N MET A 87 10.63 -6.69 -3.30
CA MET A 87 11.37 -7.89 -2.92
C MET A 87 12.54 -7.57 -1.99
N GLN A 88 13.30 -6.51 -2.28
CA GLN A 88 14.40 -6.08 -1.44
C GLN A 88 13.91 -5.64 -0.05
N MET A 89 12.86 -4.82 0.01
CA MET A 89 12.29 -4.32 1.26
C MET A 89 11.67 -5.43 2.12
N ALA A 90 11.02 -6.41 1.49
CA ALA A 90 10.36 -7.54 2.15
C ALA A 90 11.32 -8.49 2.90
N ARG A 91 12.63 -8.39 2.69
CA ARG A 91 13.64 -9.25 3.33
C ARG A 91 13.69 -9.09 4.86
N GLY A 92 13.32 -7.93 5.38
CA GLY A 92 13.34 -7.62 6.81
C GLY A 92 11.95 -7.53 7.44
N LEU A 93 10.89 -7.85 6.70
CA LEU A 93 9.51 -7.63 7.12
C LEU A 93 8.78 -8.95 7.39
N GLY A 94 7.86 -8.90 8.36
CA GLY A 94 6.86 -9.95 8.57
C GLY A 94 5.86 -10.02 7.42
N VAL A 95 5.02 -11.05 7.39
CA VAL A 95 4.10 -11.28 6.27
C VAL A 95 3.08 -10.15 6.15
N ALA A 96 2.57 -9.64 7.28
CA ALA A 96 1.55 -8.60 7.26
C ALA A 96 2.15 -7.23 6.96
N LYS A 97 3.33 -6.90 7.49
CA LYS A 97 4.05 -5.68 7.10
C LYS A 97 4.44 -5.69 5.61
N THR A 98 4.79 -6.87 5.08
CA THR A 98 5.02 -7.03 3.64
C THR A 98 3.72 -6.79 2.84
N ALA A 99 2.57 -7.25 3.35
CA ALA A 99 1.27 -7.02 2.70
C ALA A 99 0.96 -5.51 2.60
N LEU A 100 1.09 -4.77 3.70
CA LEU A 100 0.88 -3.31 3.71
C LEU A 100 1.85 -2.55 2.80
N LEU A 101 3.06 -3.08 2.60
CA LEU A 101 4.01 -2.52 1.64
C LEU A 101 3.59 -2.83 0.19
N VAL A 102 3.03 -4.02 -0.07
CA VAL A 102 2.49 -4.39 -1.38
C VAL A 102 1.24 -3.55 -1.69
N ASP A 103 0.33 -3.37 -0.73
CA ASP A 103 -0.87 -2.52 -0.90
C ASP A 103 -0.49 -1.09 -1.27
N GLN A 104 0.63 -0.57 -0.74
CA GLN A 104 1.14 0.73 -1.17
C GLN A 104 1.45 0.73 -2.67
N VAL A 105 2.11 -0.26 -3.27
CA VAL A 105 2.42 -0.19 -4.72
C VAL A 105 1.23 -0.48 -5.63
N LEU A 106 0.24 -1.21 -5.14
CA LEU A 106 -1.01 -1.51 -5.86
C LEU A 106 -2.05 -0.40 -5.70
N GLY A 107 -1.95 0.36 -4.63
CA GLY A 107 -2.89 1.41 -4.27
C GLY A 107 -2.48 2.81 -4.71
N THR A 108 -3.29 3.77 -4.30
CA THR A 108 -3.17 5.19 -4.67
C THR A 108 -2.58 6.06 -3.56
N TYR A 109 -1.90 5.45 -2.59
CA TYR A 109 -1.25 6.13 -1.46
C TYR A 109 0.16 5.59 -1.19
N ARG A 110 1.03 6.41 -0.58
CA ARG A 110 2.36 5.99 -0.12
C ARG A 110 2.65 6.55 1.26
N ALA A 111 3.16 5.72 2.16
CA ALA A 111 3.77 6.19 3.39
C ALA A 111 5.15 6.79 3.05
N CYS A 112 5.33 8.04 3.40
CA CYS A 112 6.48 8.86 3.05
C CYS A 112 7.30 9.14 4.31
N ARG A 113 8.63 8.99 4.19
CA ARG A 113 9.55 9.58 5.15
C ARG A 113 9.57 11.10 4.97
N PRO A 114 9.95 11.88 6.00
CA PRO A 114 10.06 13.33 5.91
C PRO A 114 10.83 13.81 4.69
N GLU A 115 11.92 13.13 4.33
CA GLU A 115 12.81 13.51 3.22
C GLU A 115 12.18 13.34 1.84
N ALA A 116 11.08 12.59 1.72
CA ALA A 116 10.39 12.34 0.45
C ALA A 116 9.15 13.23 0.26
N ILE A 117 8.72 13.97 1.28
CA ILE A 117 7.48 14.77 1.27
C ILE A 117 7.48 15.80 0.14
N GLU A 118 8.57 16.55 0.00
CA GLU A 118 8.69 17.59 -1.02
C GLU A 118 8.56 17.00 -2.43
N SER A 119 9.23 15.87 -2.70
CA SER A 119 9.17 15.21 -4.01
C SER A 119 7.77 14.72 -4.35
N TYR A 120 7.02 14.17 -3.39
CA TYR A 120 5.63 13.78 -3.64
C TYR A 120 4.72 14.99 -3.82
N GLY A 121 4.96 16.09 -3.09
CA GLY A 121 4.18 17.32 -3.20
C GLY A 121 4.33 18.05 -4.54
N GLN A 122 5.34 17.72 -5.34
CA GLN A 122 5.53 18.23 -6.69
C GLN A 122 4.67 17.50 -7.74
N ILE A 123 4.08 16.36 -7.40
CA ILE A 123 3.27 15.56 -8.33
C ILE A 123 1.87 16.16 -8.40
N GLU A 124 1.41 16.46 -9.61
CA GLU A 124 0.07 17.01 -9.84
C GLU A 124 -1.03 16.06 -9.30
N GLY A 125 -2.01 16.63 -8.61
CA GLY A 125 -3.13 15.88 -8.03
C GLY A 125 -2.80 15.12 -6.73
N VAL A 126 -1.55 15.14 -6.26
CA VAL A 126 -1.15 14.52 -5.01
C VAL A 126 -1.43 15.45 -3.83
N SER A 127 -2.02 14.89 -2.78
CA SER A 127 -2.16 15.57 -1.49
C SER A 127 -1.29 14.90 -0.45
N ILE A 128 -0.70 15.71 0.44
CA ILE A 128 0.11 15.22 1.55
C ILE A 128 -0.65 15.39 2.86
N GLU A 129 -0.58 14.38 3.71
CA GLU A 129 -0.99 14.45 5.10
C GLU A 129 0.19 14.09 5.99
N SER A 130 0.68 15.06 6.75
CA SER A 130 1.64 14.81 7.82
C SER A 130 0.89 14.44 9.10
N CYS A 131 1.11 13.23 9.62
CA CYS A 131 0.73 12.94 10.99
C CYS A 131 1.74 13.62 11.94
N THR A 132 1.25 14.24 13.00
CA THR A 132 2.07 14.86 14.05
C THR A 132 2.56 13.85 15.09
N ASP A 133 2.61 12.56 14.74
CA ASP A 133 3.17 11.55 15.64
C ASP A 133 4.68 11.70 15.76
N GLU A 134 5.25 11.23 16.89
CA GLU A 134 6.69 11.32 17.18
C GLU A 134 7.59 10.64 16.11
N CYS A 135 7.01 9.84 15.20
CA CYS A 135 7.70 9.20 14.09
C CYS A 135 7.79 10.07 12.82
N GLY A 136 7.04 11.17 12.73
CA GLY A 136 7.09 12.10 11.59
C GLY A 136 6.64 11.47 10.27
N THR A 137 5.73 10.48 10.33
CA THR A 137 5.30 9.75 9.12
C THR A 137 4.24 10.56 8.38
N ALA A 138 4.48 10.84 7.09
CA ALA A 138 3.49 11.47 6.21
C ALA A 138 2.90 10.45 5.24
N THR A 139 1.72 10.72 4.71
CA THR A 139 1.10 9.93 3.64
C THR A 139 0.83 10.82 2.44
N ALA A 140 1.30 10.39 1.27
CA ALA A 140 0.91 10.96 -0.02
C ALA A 140 -0.29 10.19 -0.57
N TYR A 141 -1.33 10.90 -1.02
CA TYR A 141 -2.55 10.34 -1.60
C TYR A 141 -2.78 10.84 -3.02
N GLY A 142 -3.60 10.13 -3.79
CA GLY A 142 -3.92 10.49 -5.18
C GLY A 142 -2.87 10.04 -6.19
N LEU A 143 -1.98 9.13 -5.78
CA LEU A 143 -0.94 8.58 -6.65
C LEU A 143 -1.50 7.51 -7.58
N SER A 144 -0.88 7.31 -8.72
CA SER A 144 -1.16 6.13 -9.56
C SER A 144 -0.54 4.88 -8.94
N PRO A 145 -1.17 3.69 -9.08
CA PRO A 145 -0.52 2.42 -8.78
C PRO A 145 0.82 2.29 -9.52
N LEU A 146 1.84 1.78 -8.83
CA LEU A 146 3.16 1.55 -9.42
C LEU A 146 3.22 0.22 -10.18
N THR A 147 2.33 -0.72 -9.86
CA THR A 147 2.20 -2.01 -10.53
C THR A 147 0.78 -2.55 -10.38
N THR A 148 0.52 -3.72 -10.95
CA THR A 148 -0.73 -4.48 -10.78
C THR A 148 -0.44 -5.81 -10.11
N ILE A 149 -1.46 -6.42 -9.49
CA ILE A 149 -1.31 -7.74 -8.86
C ILE A 149 -0.84 -8.81 -9.86
N VAL A 150 -1.28 -8.71 -11.13
CA VAL A 150 -0.89 -9.61 -12.22
C VAL A 150 0.59 -9.43 -12.56
N ARG A 151 1.03 -8.19 -12.78
CA ARG A 151 2.43 -7.89 -13.10
C ARG A 151 3.36 -8.28 -11.95
N LEU A 152 2.98 -7.99 -10.70
CA LEU A 152 3.70 -8.40 -9.51
C LEU A 152 3.82 -9.93 -9.42
N SER A 153 2.71 -10.66 -9.62
CA SER A 153 2.72 -12.14 -9.55
C SER A 153 3.66 -12.74 -10.60
N ASN A 154 3.58 -12.26 -11.84
CA ASN A 154 4.49 -12.67 -12.91
C ASN A 154 5.96 -12.38 -12.55
N TYR A 155 6.24 -11.21 -11.96
CA TYR A 155 7.60 -10.83 -11.53
C TYR A 155 8.15 -11.80 -10.49
N LEU A 156 7.33 -12.18 -9.52
CA LEU A 156 7.72 -13.12 -8.48
C LEU A 156 8.00 -14.52 -9.04
N ASP A 157 7.30 -14.93 -10.10
CA ASP A 157 7.51 -16.21 -10.78
C ASP A 157 8.81 -16.20 -11.60
N ALA A 158 9.06 -15.13 -12.35
CA ALA A 158 10.30 -14.96 -13.11
C ALA A 158 11.53 -14.85 -12.20
N MET A 159 11.35 -14.30 -10.99
CA MET A 159 12.40 -14.16 -9.98
C MET A 159 12.27 -15.20 -8.86
N ALA A 160 11.79 -16.40 -9.19
CA ALA A 160 11.73 -17.51 -8.25
C ALA A 160 13.11 -17.80 -7.65
N GLY A 161 13.19 -17.83 -6.31
CA GLY A 161 14.44 -18.03 -5.57
C GLY A 161 15.20 -16.76 -5.22
N ALA A 162 14.90 -15.62 -5.86
CA ALA A 162 15.51 -14.34 -5.49
C ALA A 162 15.12 -13.90 -4.07
N PRO A 163 16.02 -13.22 -3.33
CA PRO A 163 15.75 -12.72 -1.99
C PRO A 163 14.48 -11.89 -1.94
N GLY A 164 13.60 -12.23 -1.00
CA GLY A 164 12.32 -11.54 -0.80
C GLY A 164 11.17 -12.01 -1.69
N ALA A 165 11.40 -12.72 -2.79
CA ALA A 165 10.34 -13.22 -3.67
C ALA A 165 9.31 -14.07 -2.92
N ARG A 166 9.80 -14.94 -2.02
CA ARG A 166 8.95 -15.78 -1.15
C ARG A 166 8.19 -14.94 -0.12
N SER A 167 8.80 -13.90 0.44
CA SER A 167 8.17 -13.03 1.44
C SER A 167 6.99 -12.28 0.83
N VAL A 168 7.18 -11.66 -0.33
CA VAL A 168 6.11 -10.97 -1.07
C VAL A 168 5.02 -11.96 -1.48
N ARG A 169 5.38 -13.13 -2.04
CA ARG A 169 4.38 -14.14 -2.44
C ARG A 169 3.50 -14.60 -1.27
N ARG A 170 4.08 -14.75 -0.07
CA ARG A 170 3.34 -15.13 1.15
C ARG A 170 2.42 -14.04 1.67
N SER A 171 2.64 -12.78 1.30
CA SER A 171 1.79 -11.66 1.74
C SER A 171 0.59 -11.44 0.83
N LEU A 172 0.62 -11.88 -0.43
CA LEU A 172 -0.49 -11.70 -1.39
C LEU A 172 -1.88 -12.15 -0.88
N PRO A 173 -2.04 -13.18 -0.03
CA PRO A 173 -3.35 -13.50 0.54
C PRO A 173 -3.96 -12.41 1.44
N LEU A 174 -3.18 -11.41 1.85
CA LEU A 174 -3.59 -10.29 2.71
C LEU A 174 -3.78 -8.96 1.95
N VAL A 175 -3.50 -8.91 0.65
CA VAL A 175 -3.48 -7.66 -0.13
C VAL A 175 -4.80 -7.42 -0.87
N ALA A 176 -5.05 -6.17 -1.23
CA ALA A 176 -6.13 -5.78 -2.14
C ALA A 176 -5.62 -4.82 -3.21
N ASP A 177 -6.25 -4.87 -4.38
CA ASP A 177 -5.97 -3.92 -5.46
C ASP A 177 -6.78 -2.63 -5.24
N GLY A 178 -6.16 -1.47 -5.47
CA GLY A 178 -6.86 -0.18 -5.43
C GLY A 178 -7.19 0.41 -4.06
N LEU A 179 -6.49 0.00 -2.98
CA LEU A 179 -6.62 0.65 -1.67
C LEU A 179 -6.10 2.10 -1.74
N ALA A 180 -6.82 3.02 -1.10
CA ALA A 180 -6.57 4.46 -1.20
C ALA A 180 -5.96 5.08 0.06
N SER A 181 -5.81 4.32 1.14
CA SER A 181 -5.16 4.78 2.36
C SER A 181 -4.50 3.67 3.19
N PRO A 182 -3.55 4.00 4.09
CA PRO A 182 -3.00 3.03 5.03
C PRO A 182 -4.07 2.37 5.90
N LEU A 183 -5.08 3.13 6.29
CA LEU A 183 -6.13 2.67 7.20
C LEU A 183 -7.09 1.69 6.52
N GLU A 184 -7.39 1.89 5.24
CA GLU A 184 -8.08 0.90 4.42
C GLU A 184 -7.27 -0.40 4.32
N ALA A 185 -5.97 -0.33 4.03
CA ALA A 185 -5.12 -1.52 3.93
C ALA A 185 -5.09 -2.32 5.24
N GLN A 186 -4.98 -1.62 6.37
CA GLN A 186 -5.08 -2.24 7.69
C GLN A 186 -6.44 -2.89 7.93
N THR A 187 -7.52 -2.19 7.60
CA THR A 187 -8.90 -2.69 7.74
C THR A 187 -9.11 -3.95 6.89
N TYR A 188 -8.66 -3.92 5.64
CA TYR A 188 -8.78 -5.03 4.71
C TYR A 188 -8.05 -6.28 5.20
N ALA A 189 -6.79 -6.13 5.60
CA ALA A 189 -5.98 -7.23 6.14
C ALA A 189 -6.64 -7.84 7.40
N LEU A 190 -7.19 -7.02 8.28
CA LEU A 190 -7.80 -7.46 9.54
C LEU A 190 -9.20 -8.07 9.40
N ALA A 191 -9.99 -7.63 8.42
CA ALA A 191 -11.40 -8.01 8.32
C ALA A 191 -11.69 -9.09 7.26
N PHE A 192 -11.13 -8.96 6.05
CA PHE A 192 -11.65 -9.62 4.84
C PHE A 192 -10.79 -10.78 4.33
N CYS A 193 -9.65 -11.03 4.97
CA CYS A 193 -8.71 -12.06 4.58
C CYS A 193 -8.94 -13.37 5.35
N SER A 194 -8.18 -14.42 5.01
CA SER A 194 -8.37 -15.73 5.64
C SER A 194 -8.12 -15.72 7.16
N ARG A 195 -8.96 -16.44 7.90
CA ARG A 195 -8.77 -16.69 9.35
C ARG A 195 -7.47 -17.40 9.68
N HIS A 196 -6.92 -18.18 8.74
CA HIS A 196 -5.62 -18.82 8.92
C HIS A 196 -4.47 -17.80 9.01
N MET A 197 -4.68 -16.57 8.54
CA MET A 197 -3.75 -15.46 8.64
C MET A 197 -4.07 -14.52 9.81
N GLY A 198 -5.10 -14.82 10.62
CA GLY A 198 -5.51 -14.00 11.77
C GLY A 198 -6.59 -12.97 11.49
N SER A 199 -7.03 -12.86 10.24
CA SER A 199 -8.12 -11.96 9.81
C SER A 199 -9.49 -12.52 10.18
N LEU A 200 -10.54 -11.70 10.27
CA LEU A 200 -11.87 -12.17 10.67
C LEU A 200 -12.51 -13.12 9.65
N GLY A 201 -12.13 -13.04 8.38
CA GLY A 201 -12.66 -13.87 7.30
C GLY A 201 -14.06 -13.46 6.83
N LEU A 202 -14.36 -12.17 6.89
CA LEU A 202 -15.58 -11.63 6.29
C LEU A 202 -15.51 -11.69 4.75
N PRO A 203 -16.66 -11.69 4.05
CA PRO A 203 -16.71 -11.64 2.59
C PRO A 203 -15.90 -10.46 2.06
N LYS A 204 -15.15 -10.68 0.98
CA LYS A 204 -14.33 -9.63 0.36
C LYS A 204 -15.21 -8.56 -0.30
N PRO A 205 -14.93 -7.27 -0.11
CA PRO A 205 -15.63 -6.18 -0.78
C PRO A 205 -15.07 -5.90 -2.18
N LEU A 206 -15.82 -5.13 -2.96
CA LEU A 206 -15.26 -4.29 -4.01
C LEU A 206 -14.58 -3.07 -3.35
N VAL A 207 -13.27 -2.90 -3.58
CA VAL A 207 -12.47 -1.82 -2.98
C VAL A 207 -12.50 -0.60 -3.88
N ASN A 208 -12.79 0.58 -3.32
CA ASN A 208 -12.79 1.88 -4.02
C ASN A 208 -13.51 1.87 -5.38
N HIS A 209 -14.50 1.00 -5.54
CA HIS A 209 -15.18 0.79 -6.81
C HIS A 209 -16.13 1.95 -7.11
N GLY A 210 -16.13 2.42 -8.35
CA GLY A 210 -17.05 3.48 -8.80
C GLY A 210 -18.49 3.00 -8.78
N VAL A 211 -19.34 3.62 -7.97
CA VAL A 211 -20.78 3.35 -7.89
C VAL A 211 -21.54 4.57 -8.42
N GLU A 212 -22.44 4.33 -9.37
CA GLU A 212 -23.30 5.38 -9.90
C GLU A 212 -24.33 5.81 -8.85
N VAL A 213 -24.51 7.13 -8.74
CA VAL A 213 -25.39 7.75 -7.76
C VAL A 213 -26.72 8.12 -8.44
N PRO A 214 -27.85 7.57 -7.97
CA PRO A 214 -29.16 7.90 -8.50
C PRO A 214 -29.51 9.37 -8.17
N ILE A 215 -30.35 9.99 -8.99
CA ILE A 215 -30.60 11.45 -8.97
C ILE A 215 -30.98 11.94 -7.57
N GLU A 216 -31.83 11.21 -6.88
CA GLU A 216 -32.30 11.46 -5.52
C GLU A 216 -31.20 11.50 -4.45
N ALA A 217 -30.08 10.79 -4.67
CA ALA A 217 -28.95 10.75 -3.75
C ALA A 217 -27.83 11.75 -4.14
N ARG A 218 -27.86 12.33 -5.35
CA ARG A 218 -26.80 13.24 -5.83
C ARG A 218 -26.66 14.48 -4.97
N GLY A 219 -27.75 15.01 -4.42
CA GLY A 219 -27.72 16.14 -3.49
C GLY A 219 -26.98 15.83 -2.18
N CYS A 220 -26.91 14.55 -1.79
CA CYS A 220 -26.18 14.12 -0.59
C CYS A 220 -24.68 13.97 -0.84
N PHE A 221 -24.30 13.44 -2.01
CA PHE A 221 -22.90 13.17 -2.35
C PHE A 221 -22.20 14.29 -3.13
N GLY A 222 -22.96 15.19 -3.76
CA GLY A 222 -22.43 16.24 -4.63
C GLY A 222 -21.87 15.73 -5.96
N SER A 223 -22.12 14.47 -6.33
CA SER A 223 -21.56 13.79 -7.50
C SER A 223 -22.52 12.75 -8.07
N ALA A 224 -22.39 12.48 -9.38
CA ALA A 224 -23.07 11.36 -10.05
C ALA A 224 -22.38 10.01 -9.80
N PHE A 225 -21.18 10.01 -9.20
CA PHE A 225 -20.43 8.81 -8.83
C PHE A 225 -19.80 8.96 -7.45
N ILE A 226 -19.79 7.87 -6.69
CA ILE A 226 -19.02 7.73 -5.45
C ILE A 226 -18.07 6.55 -5.53
N ARG A 227 -17.08 6.54 -4.63
CA ARG A 227 -16.22 5.38 -4.36
C ARG A 227 -16.31 5.10 -2.85
N PRO A 228 -17.15 4.15 -2.43
CA PRO A 228 -17.07 3.63 -1.07
C PRO A 228 -15.72 2.91 -0.89
N ASP A 229 -15.10 3.03 0.28
CA ASP A 229 -13.83 2.33 0.55
C ASP A 229 -14.00 0.82 0.35
N PHE A 230 -15.12 0.28 0.87
CA PHE A 230 -15.52 -1.10 0.71
C PHE A 230 -17.02 -1.22 0.39
N TRP A 231 -17.35 -1.93 -0.69
CA TRP A 231 -18.71 -2.06 -1.19
C TRP A 231 -19.11 -3.53 -1.44
N TRP A 232 -20.29 -3.92 -0.96
CA TRP A 232 -20.93 -5.21 -1.24
C TRP A 232 -22.23 -4.97 -2.02
N PRO A 233 -22.22 -5.09 -3.37
CA PRO A 233 -23.36 -4.71 -4.20
C PRO A 233 -24.59 -5.57 -3.96
N GLU A 234 -24.43 -6.87 -3.71
CA GLU A 234 -25.54 -7.80 -3.51
C GLU A 234 -26.32 -7.50 -2.23
N GLN A 235 -25.61 -7.13 -1.15
CA GLN A 235 -26.24 -6.77 0.14
C GLN A 235 -26.54 -5.28 0.25
N ARG A 236 -26.07 -4.46 -0.70
CA ARG A 236 -26.12 -2.99 -0.66
C ARG A 236 -25.55 -2.42 0.65
N VAL A 237 -24.34 -2.85 0.98
CA VAL A 237 -23.63 -2.42 2.19
C VAL A 237 -22.33 -1.71 1.82
N ALA A 238 -22.11 -0.55 2.40
CA ALA A 238 -20.84 0.18 2.38
C ALA A 238 -20.19 0.15 3.76
N LEU A 239 -18.85 0.04 3.79
CA LEU A 239 -18.03 0.37 4.95
C LEU A 239 -17.09 1.51 4.58
N GLU A 240 -17.14 2.58 5.37
CA GLU A 240 -16.31 3.78 5.23
C GLU A 240 -15.28 3.84 6.37
N VAL A 241 -14.02 4.07 6.02
CA VAL A 241 -12.88 4.15 6.93
C VAL A 241 -12.55 5.62 7.16
N LEU A 242 -12.82 6.09 8.38
CA LEU A 242 -12.64 7.49 8.76
C LEU A 242 -11.27 7.70 9.43
N GLY A 243 -10.36 8.37 8.71
CA GLY A 243 -9.08 8.86 9.24
C GLY A 243 -9.19 10.06 10.20
N VAL A 244 -8.06 10.51 10.76
CA VAL A 244 -7.99 11.57 11.79
C VAL A 244 -8.56 12.92 11.32
N ARG A 245 -8.47 13.24 10.02
CA ARG A 245 -9.07 14.47 9.43
C ARG A 245 -10.60 14.56 9.56
N TRP A 246 -11.29 13.47 9.88
CA TRP A 246 -12.73 13.51 10.17
C TRP A 246 -13.06 14.11 11.55
N HIS A 247 -12.05 14.51 12.33
CA HIS A 247 -12.21 15.27 13.57
C HIS A 247 -12.28 16.79 13.37
N ASP A 248 -12.44 17.31 12.14
CA ASP A 248 -12.64 18.75 11.81
C ASP A 248 -13.99 19.33 12.29
N GLY A 249 -14.42 18.96 13.49
CA GLY A 249 -15.59 19.49 14.17
C GLY A 249 -16.88 19.32 13.37
N ALA A 250 -17.65 20.40 13.24
CA ALA A 250 -18.99 20.38 12.65
C ALA A 250 -19.00 20.01 11.15
N GLN A 251 -17.94 20.30 10.41
CA GLN A 251 -17.88 20.03 8.96
C GLN A 251 -17.76 18.53 8.67
N GLY A 252 -16.86 17.84 9.38
CA GLY A 252 -16.73 16.38 9.29
C GLY A 252 -18.04 15.66 9.64
N ILE A 253 -18.68 16.08 10.75
CA ILE A 253 -19.98 15.54 11.17
C ILE A 253 -21.05 15.73 10.08
N THR A 254 -21.11 16.91 9.48
CA THR A 254 -22.09 17.21 8.43
C THR A 254 -21.85 16.36 7.18
N GLN A 255 -20.59 16.23 6.74
CA GLN A 255 -20.26 15.44 5.56
C GLN A 255 -20.54 13.95 5.77
N THR A 256 -20.21 13.39 6.94
CA THR A 256 -20.56 12.00 7.29
C THR A 256 -22.07 11.80 7.30
N SER A 257 -22.82 12.71 7.93
CA SER A 257 -24.29 12.66 7.95
C SER A 257 -24.90 12.72 6.55
N MET A 258 -24.34 13.55 5.66
CA MET A 258 -24.78 13.63 4.27
C MET A 258 -24.45 12.36 3.50
N ARG A 259 -23.25 11.77 3.66
CA ARG A 259 -22.91 10.47 3.05
C ARG A 259 -23.86 9.37 3.52
N GLU A 260 -24.16 9.28 4.80
CA GLU A 260 -25.10 8.29 5.35
C GLU A 260 -26.51 8.45 4.76
N LYS A 261 -27.02 9.69 4.65
CA LYS A 261 -28.30 9.97 3.98
C LYS A 261 -28.26 9.62 2.50
N GLY A 262 -27.13 9.84 1.83
CA GLY A 262 -26.92 9.46 0.44
C GLY A 262 -27.02 7.95 0.25
N TYR A 263 -26.34 7.17 1.09
CA TYR A 263 -26.46 5.70 1.07
C TYR A 263 -27.88 5.24 1.36
N TYR A 264 -28.54 5.86 2.34
CA TYR A 264 -29.95 5.57 2.62
C TYR A 264 -30.85 5.83 1.40
N ALA A 265 -30.66 6.95 0.70
CA ALA A 265 -31.39 7.28 -0.53
C ALA A 265 -31.10 6.30 -1.68
N MET A 266 -29.91 5.69 -1.71
CA MET A 266 -29.58 4.58 -2.63
C MET A 266 -30.22 3.23 -2.24
N GLY A 267 -30.92 3.17 -1.10
CA GLY A 267 -31.42 1.92 -0.52
C GLY A 267 -30.29 1.02 -0.01
N ALA A 268 -29.19 1.62 0.45
CA ALA A 268 -28.02 0.95 0.97
C ALA A 268 -27.83 1.24 2.47
N SER A 269 -27.18 0.32 3.17
CA SER A 269 -26.67 0.55 4.53
C SER A 269 -25.23 1.03 4.44
N CYS A 270 -24.87 2.03 5.24
CA CYS A 270 -23.49 2.45 5.43
C CYS A 270 -23.13 2.28 6.90
N ILE A 271 -21.97 1.67 7.15
CA ILE A 271 -21.33 1.72 8.47
C ILE A 271 -19.99 2.44 8.33
N THR A 272 -19.61 3.16 9.37
CA THR A 272 -18.32 3.84 9.45
C THR A 272 -17.43 3.14 10.48
N ILE A 273 -16.12 3.21 10.29
CA ILE A 273 -15.15 2.80 11.29
C ILE A 273 -14.00 3.80 11.36
N THR A 274 -13.70 4.27 12.56
CA THR A 274 -12.62 5.23 12.80
C THR A 274 -11.28 4.54 13.04
N GLU A 275 -10.17 5.25 12.87
CA GLU A 275 -8.84 4.75 13.24
C GLU A 275 -8.79 4.23 14.69
N ARG A 276 -9.41 4.97 15.61
CA ARG A 276 -9.47 4.60 17.04
C ARG A 276 -10.17 3.25 17.23
N GLU A 277 -11.28 3.03 16.54
CA GLU A 277 -12.01 1.76 16.59
C GLU A 277 -11.21 0.62 15.96
N ILE A 278 -10.49 0.87 14.86
CA ILE A 278 -9.60 -0.12 14.24
C ILE A 278 -8.49 -0.54 15.22
N ARG A 279 -7.90 0.42 15.95
CA ARG A 279 -6.81 0.15 16.92
C ARG A 279 -7.29 -0.62 18.14
N MET A 280 -8.50 -0.37 18.63
CA MET A 280 -9.07 -1.06 19.78
C MET A 280 -9.75 -2.37 19.37
N LEU A 281 -9.23 -3.51 19.83
CA LEU A 281 -9.73 -4.84 19.42
C LEU A 281 -11.25 -4.99 19.63
N SER A 282 -11.76 -4.64 20.81
CA SER A 282 -13.18 -4.77 21.14
C SER A 282 -14.08 -3.92 20.24
N SER A 283 -13.67 -2.68 19.95
CA SER A 283 -14.41 -1.78 19.07
C SER A 283 -14.39 -2.26 17.62
N PHE A 284 -13.22 -2.67 17.12
CA PHE A 284 -13.10 -3.26 15.79
C PHE A 284 -14.01 -4.48 15.64
N GLU A 285 -14.01 -5.39 16.60
CA GLU A 285 -14.84 -6.60 16.54
C GLU A 285 -16.34 -6.31 16.65
N ALA A 286 -16.74 -5.33 17.46
CA ALA A 286 -18.11 -4.88 17.52
C ALA A 286 -18.59 -4.31 16.17
N ALA A 287 -17.79 -3.44 15.54
CA ALA A 287 -18.10 -2.89 14.21
C ALA A 287 -18.16 -4.00 13.14
N MET A 288 -17.21 -4.93 13.14
CA MET A 288 -17.18 -6.06 12.21
C MET A 288 -18.32 -7.06 12.45
N ALA A 289 -18.84 -7.18 13.68
CA ALA A 289 -20.03 -7.97 13.97
C ALA A 289 -21.31 -7.34 13.39
N VAL A 290 -21.42 -6.00 13.43
CA VAL A 290 -22.50 -5.28 12.75
C VAL A 290 -22.40 -5.49 11.24
N LEU A 291 -21.20 -5.36 10.66
CA LEU A 291 -20.97 -5.64 9.25
C LEU A 291 -21.38 -7.08 8.88
N ALA A 292 -20.94 -8.07 9.66
CA ALA A 292 -21.29 -9.47 9.45
C ALA A 292 -22.82 -9.68 9.38
N LYS A 293 -23.57 -9.04 10.28
CA LYS A 293 -25.03 -9.09 10.31
C LYS A 293 -25.65 -8.49 9.05
N LEU A 294 -25.16 -7.33 8.60
CA LEU A 294 -25.62 -6.69 7.36
C LEU A 294 -25.31 -7.53 6.12
N LEU A 295 -24.16 -8.22 6.13
CA LEU A 295 -23.76 -9.14 5.07
C LEU A 295 -24.48 -10.51 5.13
N GLY A 296 -25.31 -10.75 6.15
CA GLY A 296 -26.01 -12.02 6.33
C GLY A 296 -25.10 -13.20 6.70
N VAL A 297 -23.89 -12.94 7.22
CA VAL A 297 -22.91 -13.97 7.61
C VAL A 297 -22.76 -14.05 9.12
N LYS A 298 -22.44 -15.25 9.61
CA LYS A 298 -22.14 -15.48 11.03
C LYS A 298 -20.63 -15.52 11.25
N LEU A 299 -20.14 -14.70 12.17
CA LEU A 299 -18.77 -14.80 12.64
C LEU A 299 -18.58 -16.10 13.43
N ARG A 300 -17.50 -16.83 13.10
CA ARG A 300 -17.15 -18.06 13.83
C ARG A 300 -16.54 -17.70 15.18
N PRO A 301 -16.92 -18.39 16.27
CA PRO A 301 -16.31 -18.21 17.58
C PRO A 301 -14.77 -18.32 17.50
N PRO A 302 -14.03 -17.50 18.25
CA PRO A 302 -12.57 -17.57 18.26
C PRO A 302 -12.10 -18.85 18.94
N THR A 303 -11.16 -19.55 18.32
CA THR A 303 -10.37 -20.61 18.97
C THR A 303 -9.08 -19.99 19.53
N LYS A 304 -8.44 -20.61 20.52
CA LYS A 304 -7.15 -20.13 21.05
C LYS A 304 -6.09 -19.91 19.95
N ALA A 305 -6.05 -20.80 18.95
CA ALA A 305 -5.13 -20.67 17.82
C ALA A 305 -5.46 -19.45 16.96
N PHE A 306 -6.75 -19.19 16.70
CA PHE A 306 -7.19 -18.01 15.99
C PHE A 306 -6.88 -16.72 16.76
N GLU A 307 -7.12 -16.67 18.07
CA GLU A 307 -6.82 -15.51 18.91
C GLU A 307 -5.33 -15.15 18.87
N LYS A 308 -4.46 -16.16 18.93
CA LYS A 308 -3.01 -15.97 18.79
C LYS A 308 -2.65 -15.38 17.43
N MET A 309 -3.18 -15.93 16.34
CA MET A 309 -2.91 -15.45 14.99
C MET A 309 -3.46 -14.04 14.77
N ARG A 310 -4.67 -13.76 15.26
CA ARG A 310 -5.30 -12.42 15.24
C ARG A 310 -4.46 -11.40 16.01
N GLY A 311 -3.94 -11.77 17.18
CA GLY A 311 -3.02 -10.94 17.95
C GLY A 311 -1.75 -10.61 17.18
N GLN A 312 -1.10 -11.62 16.57
CA GLN A 312 0.10 -11.44 15.75
C GLN A 312 -0.16 -10.53 14.54
N LEU A 313 -1.23 -10.79 13.80
CA LEU A 313 -1.63 -9.96 12.66
C LEU A 313 -1.85 -8.51 13.08
N ARG A 314 -2.61 -8.27 14.16
CA ARG A 314 -2.88 -6.92 14.67
C ARG A 314 -1.60 -6.19 15.09
N THR A 315 -0.69 -6.85 15.79
CA THR A 315 0.61 -6.27 16.18
C THR A 315 1.42 -5.85 14.95
N GLU A 316 1.49 -6.69 13.92
CA GLU A 316 2.23 -6.35 12.70
C GLU A 316 1.56 -5.24 11.88
N VAL A 317 0.22 -5.31 11.70
CA VAL A 317 -0.56 -4.41 10.84
C VAL A 317 -0.66 -3.01 11.44
N LEU A 318 -0.89 -2.90 12.74
CA LEU A 318 -1.15 -1.63 13.42
C LEU A 318 0.10 -1.03 14.08
N ASP A 319 1.24 -1.71 13.94
CA ASP A 319 2.52 -1.44 14.62
C ASP A 319 2.37 -1.24 16.14
N VAL A 320 1.39 -1.92 16.75
CA VAL A 320 1.14 -1.88 18.19
C VAL A 320 2.20 -2.74 18.88
N ARG A 321 3.23 -2.11 19.43
CA ARG A 321 4.17 -2.79 20.33
C ARG A 321 3.40 -3.28 21.56
N PRO A 322 3.58 -4.54 22.01
CA PRO A 322 3.04 -4.95 23.30
C PRO A 322 3.57 -4.01 24.38
N ALA A 323 2.69 -3.59 25.30
CA ALA A 323 3.10 -2.85 26.49
C ALA A 323 4.24 -3.64 27.16
N ARG A 324 5.38 -2.98 27.37
CA ARG A 324 6.52 -3.55 28.10
C ARG A 324 6.17 -3.72 29.56
#